data_AF-W1YL23-F1
#
_entry.id   AF-W1YL23-F1
#
_cell.length_a   1.000
_cell.length_b   1.000
_cell.length_c   1.000
_cell.angle_alpha   90.00
_cell.angle_beta   90.00
_cell.angle_gamma   90.00
#
_symmetry.space_group_name_H-M   'P 1'
#
loop_
_entity.id
_entity.type
_entity.pdbx_description
1 polymer ?
#
loop_
_entity_poly.entity_id
_entity_poly.type
_entity_poly.pdbx_seq_one_letter_code
_entity_poly.pdbx_strand_id
1 'polypeptide(L)'
;GQPFTQEKARELATYDQLVLICGHYEGVDYRVEEHLVDETISIGDYVLTGGELPAMVVADAVARMIPGVLGAASGAQEDSFYEPLLECPQYTKPPEFRGWTVPDVLRSGHHKNIAA
;
A
#
# COMPACT_ATOMS: atom_id res chain seq x y z
N GLY A 1 -3.84 -12.00 -12.84
CA GLY A 1 -4.65 -12.14 -11.61
C GLY A 1 -5.44 -10.89 -11.34
N GLN A 2 -6.24 -10.89 -10.27
CA GLN A 2 -6.96 -9.71 -9.80
C GLN A 2 -5.98 -8.61 -9.37
N PRO A 3 -6.18 -7.33 -9.75
CA PRO A 3 -5.34 -6.24 -9.29
C PRO A 3 -5.31 -6.13 -7.76
N PHE A 4 -4.12 -5.97 -7.19
CA PHE A 4 -3.92 -5.77 -5.76
C PHE A 4 -4.36 -4.37 -5.36
N THR A 5 -5.17 -4.28 -4.31
CA THR A 5 -5.74 -3.02 -3.80
C THR A 5 -5.57 -2.93 -2.29
N GLN A 6 -5.77 -1.73 -1.74
CA GLN A 6 -5.76 -1.52 -0.28
C GLN A 6 -6.86 -2.33 0.42
N GLU A 7 -7.99 -2.59 -0.25
CA GLU A 7 -9.03 -3.48 0.26
C GLU A 7 -8.55 -4.92 0.36
N LYS A 8 -7.89 -5.44 -0.70
CA LYS A 8 -7.30 -6.78 -0.68
C LYS A 8 -6.19 -6.88 0.38
N ALA A 9 -5.38 -5.84 0.60
CA ALA A 9 -4.39 -5.83 1.66
C ALA A 9 -5.01 -5.98 3.07
N ARG A 10 -6.14 -5.29 3.32
CA ARG A 10 -6.89 -5.41 4.59
C ARG A 10 -7.53 -6.79 4.75
N GLU A 11 -8.10 -7.33 3.69
CA GLU A 11 -8.65 -8.69 3.67
C GLU A 11 -7.57 -9.72 4.00
N LEU A 12 -6.43 -9.65 3.31
CA LEU A 12 -5.31 -10.57 3.51
C LEU A 12 -4.73 -10.51 4.93
N ALA A 13 -4.75 -9.34 5.56
CA ALA A 13 -4.30 -9.15 6.93
C ALA A 13 -5.19 -9.84 7.99
N THR A 14 -6.37 -10.34 7.61
CA THR A 14 -7.25 -11.09 8.51
C THR A 14 -6.91 -12.58 8.62
N TYR A 15 -6.06 -13.10 7.73
CA TYR A 15 -5.62 -14.49 7.77
C TYR A 15 -4.46 -14.69 8.75
N ASP A 16 -4.46 -15.81 9.46
CA ASP A 16 -3.37 -16.18 10.37
C ASP A 16 -2.07 -16.52 9.61
N GLN A 17 -2.18 -16.97 8.36
CA GLN A 17 -1.06 -17.38 7.52
C GLN A 17 -1.36 -17.14 6.05
N LEU A 18 -0.36 -16.61 5.32
CA LEU A 18 -0.36 -16.51 3.88
C LEU A 18 0.82 -17.30 3.31
N VAL A 19 0.60 -18.00 2.19
CA VAL A 19 1.64 -18.68 1.43
C VAL A 19 1.65 -18.08 0.03
N LEU A 20 2.76 -17.43 -0.34
CA LEU A 20 2.90 -16.76 -1.62
C LEU A 20 3.76 -17.61 -2.57
N ILE A 21 3.19 -18.02 -3.70
CA ILE A 21 3.90 -18.76 -4.75
C ILE A 21 4.48 -17.75 -5.75
N CYS A 22 5.80 -17.65 -5.78
CA CYS A 22 6.51 -16.80 -6.72
C CYS A 22 6.83 -17.58 -8.01
N GLY A 23 6.14 -17.25 -9.10
CA GLY A 23 6.48 -17.79 -10.41
C GLY A 23 7.80 -17.21 -10.94
N HIS A 24 8.57 -18.00 -11.68
CA HIS A 24 9.77 -17.57 -12.39
C HIS A 24 9.76 -18.15 -13.80
N TYR A 25 10.63 -17.65 -14.68
CA TYR A 25 10.69 -18.05 -16.10
C TYR A 25 9.37 -17.73 -16.81
N GLU A 26 8.79 -18.69 -17.54
CA GLU A 26 7.51 -18.55 -18.23
C GLU A 26 6.30 -18.71 -17.28
N GLY A 27 6.53 -19.07 -16.02
CA GLY A 27 5.49 -19.24 -15.01
C GLY A 27 5.55 -20.60 -14.33
N VAL A 28 4.39 -21.05 -13.86
CA VAL A 28 4.21 -22.31 -13.15
C VAL A 28 3.25 -23.18 -13.97
N ASP A 29 3.37 -24.50 -13.88
CA ASP A 29 2.41 -25.41 -14.49
C ASP A 29 0.99 -25.08 -14.01
N TYR A 30 0.06 -24.92 -14.94
CA TYR A 30 -1.29 -24.43 -14.64
C TYR A 30 -2.07 -25.33 -13.66
N ARG A 31 -1.70 -26.61 -13.51
CA ARG A 31 -2.32 -27.49 -12.50
C ARG A 31 -2.00 -27.06 -11.06
N VAL A 32 -0.93 -26.30 -10.85
CA VAL A 32 -0.66 -25.67 -9.55
C VAL A 32 -1.71 -24.60 -9.28
N GLU A 33 -2.05 -23.78 -10.28
CA GLU A 33 -3.12 -22.79 -10.16
C GLU A 33 -4.48 -23.46 -9.97
N GLU A 34 -4.77 -24.54 -10.71
CA GLU A 34 -6.06 -25.24 -10.64
C GLU A 34 -6.32 -25.96 -9.29
N HIS A 35 -5.26 -26.43 -8.61
CA HIS A 35 -5.43 -27.33 -7.46
C HIS A 35 -4.85 -26.82 -6.15
N LEU A 36 -3.92 -25.86 -6.17
CA LEU A 36 -3.19 -25.41 -4.97
C LEU A 36 -3.33 -23.91 -4.69
N VAL A 37 -3.80 -23.12 -5.66
CA VAL A 37 -3.91 -21.66 -5.52
C VAL A 37 -5.36 -21.28 -5.24
N ASP A 38 -5.57 -20.56 -4.14
CA ASP A 38 -6.90 -20.01 -3.79
C ASP A 38 -7.23 -18.76 -4.61
N GLU A 39 -6.24 -17.90 -4.86
CA GLU A 39 -6.38 -16.70 -5.69
C GLU A 39 -5.08 -16.28 -6.40
N THR A 40 -5.22 -15.66 -7.58
CA THR A 40 -4.10 -15.11 -8.36
C THR A 40 -4.14 -13.59 -8.31
N ILE A 41 -3.08 -12.95 -7.81
CA ILE A 41 -2.97 -11.49 -7.62
C ILE A 41 -2.01 -10.87 -8.65
N SER A 42 -2.32 -9.67 -9.14
CA SER A 42 -1.43 -8.83 -9.96
C SER A 42 -1.15 -7.52 -9.25
N ILE A 43 0.11 -7.06 -9.23
CA ILE A 43 0.47 -5.73 -8.68
C ILE A 43 0.41 -4.60 -9.72
N GLY A 44 -0.01 -4.90 -10.94
CA GLY A 44 -0.27 -3.91 -11.99
C GLY A 44 -0.15 -4.47 -13.41
N ASP A 45 -0.48 -3.63 -14.40
CA ASP A 45 -0.51 -4.00 -15.82
C ASP A 45 0.88 -3.88 -16.47
N TYR A 46 1.83 -4.67 -15.96
CA TYR A 46 3.19 -4.77 -16.46
C TYR A 46 3.80 -6.15 -16.12
N VAL A 47 4.92 -6.49 -16.75
CA VAL A 47 5.57 -7.80 -16.59
C VAL A 47 6.89 -7.64 -15.83
N LEU A 48 7.12 -8.51 -14.85
CA LEU A 48 8.38 -8.62 -14.10
C LEU A 48 9.05 -9.97 -14.40
N THR A 49 10.33 -10.09 -14.03
CA THR A 49 11.12 -11.31 -14.26
C THR A 49 10.71 -12.49 -13.36
N GLY A 50 9.99 -12.21 -12.27
CA GLY A 50 9.58 -13.19 -11.28
C GLY A 50 8.60 -12.62 -10.26
N GLY A 51 8.01 -13.51 -9.45
CA GLY A 51 6.98 -13.20 -8.46
C GLY A 51 7.51 -12.65 -7.12
N GLU A 52 8.83 -12.58 -6.93
CA GLU A 52 9.43 -12.17 -5.66
C GLU A 52 9.14 -10.71 -5.30
N LEU A 53 9.23 -9.79 -6.28
CA LEU A 53 8.87 -8.39 -6.10
C LEU A 53 7.37 -8.22 -5.80
N PRO A 54 6.43 -8.81 -6.58
CA PRO A 54 5.01 -8.85 -6.22
C PRO A 54 4.75 -9.39 -4.81
N ALA A 55 5.40 -10.49 -4.43
CA ALA A 55 5.22 -11.08 -3.11
C ALA A 55 5.71 -10.15 -1.99
N MET A 56 6.84 -9.46 -2.18
CA MET A 56 7.32 -8.46 -1.22
C MET A 56 6.38 -7.25 -1.13
N VAL A 57 5.82 -6.78 -2.26
CA VAL A 57 4.84 -5.68 -2.27
C VAL A 57 3.58 -6.06 -1.48
N VAL A 58 3.04 -7.27 -1.72
CA VAL A 58 1.88 -7.77 -0.98
C VAL A 58 2.22 -7.93 0.51
N ALA A 59 3.34 -8.56 0.83
CA ALA A 59 3.76 -8.77 2.22
C ALA A 59 3.94 -7.46 2.99
N ASP A 60 4.58 -6.45 2.39
CA ASP A 60 4.75 -5.13 2.99
C ASP A 60 3.41 -4.45 3.27
N ALA A 61 2.54 -4.36 2.25
CA ALA A 61 1.24 -3.72 2.38
C ALA A 61 0.32 -4.41 3.41
N VAL A 62 0.32 -5.75 3.45
CA VAL A 62 -0.44 -6.55 4.42
C VAL A 62 0.12 -6.37 5.83
N ALA A 63 1.45 -6.42 6.00
CA ALA A 63 2.08 -6.25 7.31
C ALA A 63 1.74 -4.89 7.95
N ARG A 64 1.65 -3.81 7.15
CA ARG A 64 1.25 -2.48 7.64
C ARG A 64 -0.16 -2.46 8.25
N MET A 65 -1.04 -3.40 7.89
CA MET A 65 -2.40 -3.50 8.42
C MET A 65 -2.46 -4.27 9.75
N ILE A 66 -1.38 -4.96 10.15
CA ILE A 66 -1.34 -5.73 11.39
C ILE A 66 -1.14 -4.77 12.58
N PRO A 67 -1.99 -4.85 13.62
CA PRO A 67 -1.86 -4.01 14.81
C PRO A 67 -0.47 -4.09 15.45
N GLY A 68 0.14 -2.93 15.71
CA GLY A 68 1.45 -2.82 16.34
C GLY A 68 2.65 -2.80 15.40
N VAL A 69 2.46 -3.05 14.09
CA VAL A 69 3.53 -2.88 13.09
C VAL A 69 3.80 -1.40 12.83
N LEU A 70 2.76 -0.59 12.67
CA LEU A 70 2.88 0.85 12.60
C LEU A 70 2.87 1.45 14.02
N GLY A 71 3.85 2.31 14.32
CA GLY A 71 4.00 2.91 15.65
C GLY A 71 2.86 3.86 16.05
N ALA A 72 2.18 4.47 15.08
CA ALA A 72 1.02 5.34 15.31
C ALA A 72 -0.27 4.62 14.89
N ALA A 73 -1.27 4.60 15.78
CA ALA A 73 -2.52 3.87 15.58
C ALA A 73 -3.35 4.37 14.37
N SER A 74 -3.17 5.63 13.95
CA SER A 74 -3.88 6.21 12.80
C SER A 74 -3.11 6.15 11.48
N GLY A 75 -1.84 5.71 11.49
CA GLY A 75 -0.96 5.85 10.33
C GLY A 75 -1.50 5.22 9.05
N ALA A 76 -2.04 4.00 9.13
CA ALA A 76 -2.67 3.36 7.98
C ALA A 76 -4.01 4.00 7.56
N GLN A 77 -4.71 4.65 8.48
CA GLN A 77 -6.06 5.20 8.23
C GLN A 77 -6.02 6.54 7.52
N GLU A 78 -4.92 7.28 7.70
CA GLU A 78 -4.70 8.59 7.08
C GLU A 78 -4.04 8.48 5.69
N ASP A 79 -3.57 7.29 5.31
CA ASP A 79 -2.93 7.04 4.02
C ASP A 79 -3.92 7.08 2.83
N SER A 80 -3.36 7.36 1.66
CA SER A 80 -4.07 7.21 0.39
C SER A 80 -4.70 5.82 0.26
N PHE A 81 -5.90 5.76 -0.32
CA PHE A 81 -6.64 4.53 -0.62
C PHE A 81 -7.16 3.74 0.59
N TYR A 82 -6.88 4.15 1.84
CA TYR A 82 -7.59 3.61 3.00
C TYR A 82 -9.07 3.96 2.95
N GLU A 83 -9.34 5.23 2.65
CA GLU A 83 -10.57 5.72 2.02
C GLU A 83 -10.31 5.95 0.52
N PRO A 84 -11.33 6.06 -0.35
CA PRO A 84 -11.15 6.26 -1.80
C PRO A 84 -10.66 7.68 -2.16
N LEU A 85 -9.70 8.20 -1.41
CA LEU A 85 -9.08 9.52 -1.52
C LEU A 85 -7.56 9.39 -1.53
N LEU A 86 -6.91 10.37 -2.15
CA LEU A 86 -5.47 10.56 -2.04
C LEU A 86 -5.17 11.40 -0.80
N GLU A 87 -4.04 11.10 -0.17
CA GLU A 87 -3.53 11.90 0.95
C GLU A 87 -3.22 13.33 0.48
N CYS A 88 -3.36 14.28 1.41
CA CYS A 88 -3.05 15.68 1.14
C CYS A 88 -1.53 15.91 0.93
N PRO A 89 -1.15 16.97 0.19
CA PRO A 89 0.25 17.33 0.04
C PRO A 89 0.91 17.65 1.40
N GLN A 90 2.07 17.03 1.65
CA GLN A 90 2.83 17.22 2.89
C GLN A 90 3.92 18.28 2.70
N TYR A 91 4.11 19.13 3.71
CA TYR A 91 5.16 20.15 3.75
C TYR A 91 5.99 20.01 5.02
N THR A 92 7.29 20.27 4.90
CA THR A 92 8.20 20.30 6.05
C THR A 92 9.15 21.48 5.94
N LYS A 93 10.02 21.66 6.94
CA LYS A 93 11.01 22.73 6.96
C LYS A 93 11.98 22.57 5.76
N PRO A 94 12.51 23.67 5.19
CA PRO A 94 12.29 25.08 5.56
C PRO A 94 10.98 25.67 5.02
N PRO A 95 10.49 26.81 5.57
CA PRO A 95 9.24 27.45 5.12
C PRO A 95 9.30 28.03 3.71
N GLU A 96 10.50 28.28 3.18
CA GLU A 96 10.73 28.68 1.79
C GLU A 96 11.89 27.87 1.22
N PHE A 97 11.67 27.26 0.05
CA PHE A 97 12.70 26.54 -0.69
C PHE A 97 12.72 27.00 -2.15
N ARG A 98 13.81 27.63 -2.59
CA ARG A 98 13.97 28.16 -3.96
C ARG A 98 12.86 29.15 -4.39
N GLY A 99 12.35 29.95 -3.45
CA GLY A 99 11.24 30.87 -3.69
C GLY A 99 9.85 30.22 -3.64
N TRP A 100 9.76 28.91 -3.36
CA TRP A 100 8.48 28.23 -3.14
C TRP A 100 8.16 28.23 -1.65
N THR A 101 7.04 28.85 -1.29
CA THR A 101 6.61 29.00 0.10
C THR A 101 5.63 27.90 0.50
N VAL A 102 5.76 27.43 1.74
CA VAL A 102 4.72 26.59 2.37
C VAL A 102 3.44 27.44 2.50
N PRO A 103 2.24 26.92 2.13
CA PRO A 103 0.99 27.65 2.23
C PRO A 103 0.76 28.26 3.62
N ASP A 104 0.35 29.53 3.66
CA ASP A 104 0.20 30.27 4.92
C ASP A 104 -0.81 29.61 5.88
N VAL A 105 -1.84 28.95 5.34
CA VAL A 105 -2.82 28.19 6.13
C VAL A 105 -2.15 27.10 6.99
N LEU A 106 -1.15 26.40 6.44
CA LEU A 106 -0.41 25.33 7.13
C LEU A 106 0.56 25.89 8.17
N ARG A 107 0.87 27.19 8.09
CA ARG A 107 1.74 27.91 9.05
C ARG A 107 0.97 28.64 10.14
N SER A 108 -0.36 28.66 10.05
CA SER A 108 -1.23 29.44 10.95
C SER A 108 -1.41 28.83 12.34
N GLY A 109 -1.16 27.52 12.50
CA GLY A 109 -1.50 26.76 13.71
C GLY A 109 -3.01 26.56 13.94
N HIS A 110 -3.85 27.00 13.00
CA HIS A 110 -5.30 26.92 13.12
C HIS A 110 -5.83 25.58 12.58
N HIS A 111 -5.84 24.55 13.44
CA HIS A 111 -6.17 23.16 13.09
C HIS A 111 -7.43 23.00 12.23
N LYS A 112 -8.52 23.71 12.55
CA LYS A 112 -9.76 23.64 11.76
C LYS A 112 -9.61 24.16 10.33
N ASN A 113 -8.72 25.13 10.10
CA ASN A 113 -8.48 25.68 8.76
C ASN A 113 -7.49 24.79 7.97
N ILE A 114 -6.66 24.04 8.68
CA ILE A 114 -5.70 23.10 8.08
C ILE A 114 -6.40 21.83 7.60
N ALA A 115 -7.43 21.38 8.34
CA ALA A 115 -8.21 20.19 8.01
C ALA A 115 -9.39 20.43 7.05
N ALA A 116 -9.67 21.68 6.67
CA ALA A 116 -10.78 22.07 5.80
C ALA A 116 -10.33 22.13 4.33
#